data_AF-A0A9Q1HLD4-F1
#
_entry.id   AF-A0A9Q1HLD4-F1
#
_cell.length_a   1.000
_cell.length_b   1.000
_cell.length_c   1.000
_cell.angle_alpha   90.00
_cell.angle_beta   90.00
_cell.angle_gamma   90.00
#
_symmetry.space_group_name_H-M   'P 1'
#
loop_
_entity.id
_entity.type
_entity.pdbx_description
1 polymer ?
#
loop_
_entity_poly.entity_id
_entity_poly.type
_entity_poly.pdbx_seq_one_letter_code
_entity_poly.pdbx_strand_id
1 'polypeptide(L)'
;MKVDLEVLGSDIKELANKVRSKLKGIQHSIEQEEGQNRSSADLRIRTTQHSTLSRAFVEVMSEYNSTQSDYRERCKGRILRQLEITGRNITNEELESMLGSDNPAIFTSGMVMDCKISEQAVSEIETRHAEIMRLESTVRELHHMFLDLAVLAENQGVLVNNIERNVRGAEEYVEKAKEQTKAAISVRKVSRRKMMCAGICLAVVLAVLIIALAAGLS
;
A
#
# COMPACT_ATOMS: atom_id res chain seq x y z
N MET A 1 -29.10 12.53 6.82
CA MET A 1 -28.77 11.09 6.69
C MET A 1 -28.58 10.63 5.24
N LYS A 2 -29.54 10.79 4.31
CA LYS A 2 -29.35 10.46 2.88
C LYS A 2 -28.26 11.31 2.20
N VAL A 3 -28.31 12.62 2.44
CA VAL A 3 -27.31 13.58 1.93
C VAL A 3 -25.91 13.23 2.47
N ASP A 4 -25.80 12.81 3.73
CA ASP A 4 -24.50 12.48 4.35
C ASP A 4 -23.85 11.24 3.72
N LEU A 5 -24.67 10.28 3.25
CA LEU A 5 -24.20 9.04 2.64
C LEU A 5 -23.72 9.27 1.18
N GLU A 6 -24.38 10.18 0.45
CA GLU A 6 -23.95 10.63 -0.87
C GLU A 6 -22.65 11.45 -0.79
N VAL A 7 -22.55 12.35 0.19
CA VAL A 7 -21.34 13.13 0.47
C VAL A 7 -20.17 12.20 0.81
N LEU A 8 -20.39 11.25 1.73
CA LEU A 8 -19.35 10.30 2.13
C LEU A 8 -18.89 9.42 0.95
N GLY A 9 -19.81 8.96 0.10
CA GLY A 9 -19.47 8.19 -1.10
C GLY A 9 -18.61 9.00 -2.09
N SER A 10 -18.92 10.28 -2.27
CA SER A 10 -18.12 11.20 -3.07
C SER A 10 -16.73 11.42 -2.48
N ASP A 11 -16.63 11.61 -1.16
CA ASP A 11 -15.35 11.83 -0.46
C ASP A 11 -14.45 10.59 -0.56
N ILE A 12 -15.01 9.39 -0.36
CA ILE A 12 -14.29 8.12 -0.53
C ILE A 12 -13.75 8.01 -1.96
N LYS A 13 -14.58 8.33 -2.96
CA LYS A 13 -14.18 8.32 -4.37
C LYS A 13 -13.05 9.31 -4.66
N GLU A 14 -13.14 10.54 -4.16
CA GLU A 14 -12.11 11.55 -4.37
C GLU A 14 -10.79 11.13 -3.71
N LEU A 15 -10.86 10.63 -2.48
CA LEU A 15 -9.69 10.16 -1.74
C LEU A 15 -9.05 8.94 -2.41
N ALA A 16 -9.84 7.96 -2.85
CA ALA A 16 -9.36 6.78 -3.55
C ALA A 16 -8.63 7.16 -4.85
N ASN A 17 -9.17 8.13 -5.61
CA ASN A 17 -8.51 8.65 -6.80
C ASN A 17 -7.19 9.36 -6.50
N LYS A 18 -7.12 10.14 -5.41
CA LYS A 18 -5.88 10.78 -4.94
C LYS A 18 -4.83 9.74 -4.55
N VAL A 19 -5.22 8.72 -3.77
CA VAL A 19 -4.31 7.63 -3.36
C VAL A 19 -3.80 6.88 -4.59
N ARG A 20 -4.69 6.50 -5.51
CA ARG A 20 -4.32 5.86 -6.77
C ARG A 20 -3.32 6.67 -7.59
N SER A 21 -3.57 7.98 -7.76
CA SER A 21 -2.67 8.87 -8.49
C SER A 21 -1.28 8.94 -7.84
N LYS A 22 -1.22 9.04 -6.51
CA LYS A 22 0.05 9.03 -5.77
C LYS A 22 0.80 7.70 -5.89
N LEU A 23 0.09 6.57 -5.79
CA LEU A 23 0.70 5.24 -5.97
C LEU A 23 1.29 5.09 -7.38
N LYS A 24 0.53 5.47 -8.43
CA LYS A 24 1.05 5.50 -9.82
C LYS A 24 2.26 6.41 -9.98
N GLY A 25 2.30 7.55 -9.29
CA GLY A 25 3.47 8.44 -9.28
C GLY A 25 4.71 7.80 -8.67
N ILE A 26 4.56 7.06 -7.57
CA ILE A 26 5.67 6.32 -6.96
C ILE A 26 6.13 5.18 -7.88
N GLN A 27 5.19 4.44 -8.48
CA GLN A 27 5.50 3.38 -9.45
C GLN A 27 6.34 3.91 -10.61
N HIS A 28 5.94 5.02 -11.22
CA HIS A 28 6.69 5.62 -12.33
C HIS A 28 8.11 6.05 -11.91
N SER A 29 8.26 6.59 -10.69
CA SER A 29 9.57 6.94 -10.13
C SER A 29 10.46 5.71 -9.93
N ILE A 30 9.90 4.58 -9.52
CA ILE A 30 10.64 3.31 -9.36
C ILE A 30 11.13 2.83 -10.73
N GLU A 31 10.25 2.76 -11.73
CA GLU A 31 10.57 2.33 -13.09
C GLU A 31 11.66 3.20 -13.75
N GLN A 32 11.62 4.51 -13.51
CA GLN A 32 12.62 5.44 -14.02
C GLN A 32 14.02 5.20 -13.41
N GLU A 33 14.10 4.96 -12.09
CA GLU A 33 15.37 4.70 -11.40
C GLU A 33 15.94 3.32 -11.73
N GLU A 34 15.08 2.31 -11.89
CA GLU A 34 15.48 0.97 -12.36
C GLU A 34 16.08 1.01 -13.76
N GLY A 35 15.50 1.79 -14.68
CA GLY A 35 16.03 1.99 -16.05
C GLY A 35 17.41 2.67 -16.08
N GLN A 36 17.80 3.35 -15.00
CA GLN A 36 19.13 3.96 -14.84
C GLN A 36 20.13 3.04 -14.12
N ASN A 37 19.73 1.80 -13.80
CA ASN A 37 20.53 0.79 -13.10
C ASN A 37 21.05 1.27 -11.72
N ARG A 38 20.32 2.19 -11.08
CA ARG A 38 20.66 2.74 -9.76
C ARG A 38 20.03 1.91 -8.66
N SER A 39 20.69 0.83 -8.23
CA SER A 39 20.29 0.13 -7.01
C SER A 39 20.71 0.93 -5.78
N SER A 40 19.80 1.79 -5.30
CA SER A 40 20.03 2.65 -4.14
C SER A 40 19.18 2.23 -2.94
N ALA A 41 19.56 2.66 -1.74
CA ALA A 41 18.72 2.52 -0.55
C ALA A 41 17.37 3.24 -0.72
N ASP A 42 17.36 4.38 -1.44
CA ASP A 42 16.16 5.16 -1.74
C ASP A 42 15.17 4.36 -2.62
N LEU A 43 15.66 3.73 -3.69
CA LEU A 43 14.86 2.88 -4.58
C LEU A 43 14.18 1.76 -3.80
N ARG A 44 14.93 1.05 -2.95
CA ARG A 44 14.40 -0.03 -2.11
C ARG A 44 13.32 0.46 -1.14
N ILE A 45 13.52 1.63 -0.53
CA ILE A 45 12.53 2.24 0.36
C ILE A 45 11.26 2.55 -0.42
N ARG A 46 11.37 3.20 -1.59
CA ARG A 46 10.21 3.50 -2.45
C ARG A 46 9.45 2.25 -2.86
N THR A 47 10.13 1.20 -3.31
CA THR A 47 9.51 -0.08 -3.66
C THR A 47 8.74 -0.68 -2.48
N THR A 48 9.36 -0.72 -1.29
CA THR A 48 8.74 -1.31 -0.10
C THR A 48 7.51 -0.53 0.35
N GLN A 49 7.61 0.80 0.37
CA GLN A 49 6.50 1.69 0.71
C GLN A 49 5.37 1.57 -0.30
N HIS A 50 5.69 1.58 -1.60
CA HIS A 50 4.71 1.41 -2.67
C HIS A 50 3.93 0.10 -2.52
N SER A 51 4.63 -1.02 -2.26
CA SER A 51 3.98 -2.32 -2.04
C SER A 51 3.07 -2.31 -0.81
N THR A 52 3.55 -1.80 0.32
CA THR A 52 2.80 -1.76 1.58
C THR A 52 1.54 -0.91 1.45
N LEU A 53 1.66 0.30 0.89
CA LEU A 53 0.54 1.22 0.68
C LEU A 53 -0.46 0.67 -0.35
N SER A 54 0.02 -0.01 -1.40
CA SER A 54 -0.86 -0.63 -2.40
C SER A 54 -1.71 -1.75 -1.78
N ARG A 55 -1.13 -2.59 -0.91
CA ARG A 55 -1.88 -3.65 -0.21
C ARG A 55 -2.94 -3.07 0.72
N ALA A 56 -2.56 -2.10 1.55
CA ALA A 56 -3.50 -1.43 2.44
C ALA A 56 -4.63 -0.75 1.66
N PHE A 57 -4.33 -0.15 0.50
CA PHE A 57 -5.35 0.43 -0.36
C PHE A 57 -6.31 -0.63 -0.92
N VAL A 58 -5.80 -1.75 -1.43
CA VAL A 58 -6.65 -2.87 -1.92
C VAL A 58 -7.54 -3.40 -0.81
N GLU A 59 -7.01 -3.59 0.40
CA GLU A 59 -7.74 -4.08 1.57
C GLU A 59 -8.93 -3.18 1.90
N VAL A 60 -8.69 -1.87 2.08
CA VAL A 60 -9.75 -0.89 2.41
C VAL A 60 -10.78 -0.78 1.28
N MET A 61 -10.35 -0.79 0.01
CA MET A 61 -11.29 -0.73 -1.11
C MET A 61 -12.09 -2.02 -1.27
N SER A 62 -11.55 -3.17 -0.86
CA SER A 62 -12.26 -4.46 -0.84
C SER A 62 -13.34 -4.48 0.24
N GLU A 63 -13.03 -3.97 1.43
CA GLU A 63 -14.01 -3.78 2.51
C GLU A 63 -15.13 -2.81 2.09
N TYR A 64 -14.77 -1.72 1.43
CA TYR A 64 -15.74 -0.79 0.86
C TYR A 64 -16.64 -1.46 -0.18
N ASN A 65 -16.08 -2.27 -1.10
CA ASN A 65 -16.85 -3.02 -2.07
C ASN A 65 -17.81 -4.03 -1.42
N SER A 66 -17.37 -4.74 -0.38
CA SER A 66 -18.24 -5.64 0.40
C SER A 66 -19.40 -4.88 1.02
N THR A 67 -19.12 -3.73 1.65
CA THR A 67 -20.15 -2.88 2.25
C THR A 67 -21.17 -2.39 1.23
N GLN A 68 -20.73 -2.04 0.02
CA GLN A 68 -21.62 -1.63 -1.06
C GLN A 68 -22.46 -2.80 -1.61
N SER A 69 -21.89 -4.00 -1.68
CA SER A 69 -22.63 -5.21 -2.05
C SER A 69 -23.75 -5.52 -1.05
N ASP A 70 -23.46 -5.46 0.25
CA ASP A 70 -24.45 -5.63 1.31
C ASP A 70 -25.54 -4.55 1.28
N TYR A 71 -25.17 -3.32 0.92
CA TYR A 71 -26.12 -2.23 0.75
C TYR A 71 -27.05 -2.45 -0.47
N ARG A 72 -26.51 -2.93 -1.60
CA ARG A 72 -27.29 -3.31 -2.79
C ARG A 72 -28.34 -4.36 -2.43
N GLU A 73 -27.95 -5.42 -1.72
CA GLU A 73 -28.87 -6.50 -1.35
C GLU A 73 -29.99 -6.02 -0.42
N ARG A 74 -29.67 -5.10 0.51
CA ARG A 74 -30.69 -4.45 1.36
C ARG A 74 -31.66 -3.58 0.56
N CYS A 75 -31.18 -2.83 -0.42
CA CYS A 75 -32.05 -2.04 -1.31
C CYS A 75 -32.96 -2.94 -2.15
N LYS A 76 -32.42 -4.03 -2.69
CA LYS A 76 -33.17 -5.04 -3.43
C LYS A 76 -34.27 -5.69 -2.58
N GLY A 77 -33.95 -6.11 -1.35
CA GLY A 77 -34.94 -6.65 -0.42
C GLY A 77 -36.06 -5.66 -0.07
N ARG A 78 -35.74 -4.35 0.00
CA ARG A 78 -36.76 -3.30 0.17
C ARG A 78 -37.67 -3.17 -1.05
N ILE A 79 -37.12 -3.21 -2.26
CA ILE A 79 -37.91 -3.17 -3.50
C ILE A 79 -38.85 -4.37 -3.55
N LEU A 80 -38.35 -5.57 -3.27
CA LEU A 80 -39.16 -6.79 -3.25
C LEU A 80 -40.35 -6.66 -2.29
N ARG A 81 -40.09 -6.19 -1.05
CA ARG A 81 -41.13 -5.98 -0.06
C ARG A 81 -42.18 -4.95 -0.50
N GLN A 82 -41.76 -3.86 -1.17
CA GLN A 82 -42.71 -2.87 -1.67
C GLN A 82 -43.57 -3.40 -2.81
N LEU A 83 -43.01 -4.26 -3.67
CA LEU A 83 -43.78 -4.94 -4.71
C LEU A 83 -44.81 -5.93 -4.13
N GLU A 84 -44.43 -6.69 -3.11
CA GLU A 84 -45.34 -7.58 -2.36
C GLU A 84 -46.51 -6.82 -1.73
N ILE A 85 -46.26 -5.65 -1.11
CA ILE A 85 -47.30 -4.79 -0.51
C ILE A 85 -48.33 -4.37 -1.55
N THR A 86 -47.90 -4.16 -2.80
CA THR A 86 -48.77 -3.77 -3.90
C THR A 86 -49.41 -4.94 -4.64
N GLY A 87 -49.23 -6.15 -4.12
CA GLY A 87 -49.85 -7.37 -4.64
C GLY A 87 -49.10 -8.01 -5.81
N ARG A 88 -47.86 -7.58 -6.09
CA ARG A 88 -47.02 -8.11 -7.16
C ARG A 88 -45.94 -9.02 -6.58
N ASN A 89 -46.19 -10.33 -6.64
CA ASN A 89 -45.18 -11.32 -6.28
C ASN A 89 -44.26 -11.57 -7.48
N ILE A 90 -42.97 -11.31 -7.29
CA ILE A 90 -41.94 -11.60 -8.29
C ILE A 90 -40.85 -12.46 -7.66
N THR A 91 -40.21 -13.27 -8.50
CA THR A 91 -39.04 -14.05 -8.10
C THR A 91 -37.79 -13.15 -7.97
N ASN A 92 -36.77 -13.68 -7.31
CA ASN A 92 -35.50 -12.98 -7.15
C ASN A 92 -34.83 -12.72 -8.52
N GLU A 93 -34.93 -13.69 -9.42
CA GLU A 93 -34.40 -13.65 -10.77
C GLU A 93 -35.12 -12.62 -11.64
N GLU A 94 -36.46 -12.54 -11.55
CA GLU A 94 -37.24 -11.51 -12.22
C GLU A 94 -36.88 -10.12 -11.69
N LEU A 95 -36.72 -9.95 -10.37
CA LEU A 95 -36.31 -8.69 -9.79
C LEU A 95 -34.93 -8.24 -10.30
N GLU A 96 -33.96 -9.15 -10.38
CA GLU A 96 -32.64 -8.85 -10.96
C GLU A 96 -32.73 -8.44 -12.44
N SER A 97 -33.57 -9.12 -13.22
CA SER A 97 -33.83 -8.71 -14.61
C SER A 97 -34.46 -7.32 -14.71
N MET A 98 -35.34 -6.96 -13.76
CA MET A 98 -35.96 -5.63 -13.72
C MET A 98 -34.96 -4.54 -13.32
N LEU A 99 -34.09 -4.82 -12.34
CA LEU A 99 -33.01 -3.92 -11.91
C LEU A 99 -32.00 -3.66 -13.04
N GLY A 100 -31.73 -4.65 -13.88
CA GLY A 100 -30.85 -4.49 -15.04
C GLY A 100 -31.49 -3.81 -16.25
N SER A 101 -32.77 -3.43 -16.18
CA SER A 101 -33.47 -2.77 -17.28
C SER A 101 -33.32 -1.25 -17.21
N ASP A 102 -33.13 -0.60 -18.38
CA ASP A 102 -33.04 0.86 -18.48
C ASP A 102 -34.39 1.59 -18.32
N ASN A 103 -35.46 0.86 -17.97
CA ASN A 103 -36.80 1.42 -17.85
C ASN A 103 -37.30 1.38 -16.40
N PRO A 104 -37.20 2.49 -15.64
CA PRO A 104 -37.70 2.57 -14.26
C PRO A 104 -39.21 2.29 -14.14
N ALA A 105 -39.98 2.50 -15.20
CA ALA A 105 -41.42 2.22 -15.21
C ALA A 105 -41.74 0.72 -15.16
N ILE A 106 -40.76 -0.17 -15.32
CA ILE A 106 -40.96 -1.62 -15.19
C ILE A 106 -41.47 -2.02 -13.80
N PHE A 107 -41.07 -1.27 -12.77
CA PHE A 107 -41.50 -1.49 -11.39
C PHE A 107 -42.95 -1.08 -11.17
N THR A 108 -43.41 -0.03 -11.84
CA THR A 108 -44.75 0.55 -11.70
C THR A 108 -45.77 -0.04 -12.68
N SER A 109 -45.31 -0.74 -13.72
CA SER A 109 -46.15 -1.41 -14.70
C SER A 109 -47.03 -2.46 -14.04
N GLY A 110 -48.36 -2.25 -14.10
CA GLY A 110 -49.36 -3.15 -13.52
C GLY A 110 -49.73 -2.84 -12.05
N MET A 111 -49.17 -1.80 -11.43
CA MET A 111 -49.61 -1.33 -10.11
C MET A 111 -50.87 -0.45 -10.25
N VAL A 112 -51.86 -0.72 -9.40
CA VAL A 112 -53.08 0.10 -9.32
C VAL A 112 -52.79 1.32 -8.45
N MET A 113 -52.63 2.49 -9.07
CA MET A 113 -52.32 3.76 -8.39
C MET A 113 -53.57 4.44 -7.80
N ASP A 114 -54.46 3.66 -7.20
CA ASP A 114 -55.75 4.16 -6.67
C ASP A 114 -55.70 4.43 -5.15
N CYS A 115 -54.54 4.22 -4.51
CA CYS A 115 -54.37 4.42 -3.08
C CYS A 115 -53.01 5.04 -2.73
N LYS A 116 -52.99 5.85 -1.66
CA LYS A 116 -51.76 6.46 -1.10
C LYS A 116 -50.66 5.44 -0.77
N ILE A 117 -51.05 4.20 -0.47
CA ILE A 117 -50.11 3.12 -0.16
C ILE A 117 -49.31 2.75 -1.42
N SER A 118 -49.95 2.65 -2.59
CA SER A 118 -49.29 2.37 -3.85
C SER A 118 -48.35 3.51 -4.26
N GLU A 119 -48.78 4.78 -4.09
CA GLU A 119 -47.93 5.94 -4.36
C GLU A 119 -46.64 5.94 -3.50
N GLN A 120 -46.78 5.63 -2.21
CA GLN A 120 -45.64 5.54 -1.30
C GLN A 120 -44.70 4.38 -1.67
N ALA A 121 -45.26 3.22 -2.03
CA ALA A 121 -44.48 2.06 -2.46
C ALA A 121 -43.67 2.37 -3.73
N VAL A 122 -44.31 3.01 -4.72
CA VAL A 122 -43.63 3.45 -5.96
C VAL A 122 -42.49 4.42 -5.65
N SER A 123 -42.74 5.45 -4.84
CA SER A 123 -41.71 6.42 -4.48
C SER A 123 -40.51 5.79 -3.75
N GLU A 124 -40.76 4.81 -2.87
CA GLU A 124 -39.67 4.07 -2.22
C GLU A 124 -38.90 3.21 -3.22
N ILE A 125 -39.59 2.49 -4.12
CA ILE A 125 -38.96 1.67 -5.15
C ILE A 125 -38.06 2.52 -6.05
N GLU A 126 -38.57 3.64 -6.59
CA GLU A 126 -37.79 4.56 -7.43
C GLU A 126 -36.55 5.07 -6.70
N THR A 127 -36.69 5.42 -5.43
CA THR A 127 -35.56 5.89 -4.62
C THR A 127 -34.51 4.79 -4.43
N ARG A 128 -34.93 3.56 -4.07
CA ARG A 128 -34.01 2.44 -3.87
C ARG A 128 -33.32 2.04 -5.18
N HIS A 129 -34.05 2.08 -6.30
CA HIS A 129 -33.50 1.81 -7.62
C HIS A 129 -32.43 2.84 -7.99
N ALA A 130 -32.70 4.14 -7.81
CA ALA A 130 -31.72 5.19 -8.05
C ALA A 130 -30.44 5.02 -7.20
N GLU A 131 -30.58 4.54 -5.96
CA GLU A 131 -29.43 4.21 -5.12
C GLU A 131 -28.63 3.03 -5.67
N ILE A 132 -29.29 1.94 -6.10
CA ILE A 132 -28.61 0.80 -6.75
C ILE A 132 -27.83 1.26 -7.98
N MET A 133 -28.41 2.10 -8.84
CA MET A 133 -27.73 2.61 -10.04
C MET A 133 -26.45 3.40 -9.70
N ARG A 134 -26.46 4.18 -8.62
CA ARG A 134 -25.26 4.89 -8.13
C ARG A 134 -24.20 3.94 -7.58
N LEU A 135 -24.62 2.87 -6.90
CA LEU A 135 -23.71 1.82 -6.45
C LEU A 135 -22.99 1.16 -7.63
N GLU A 136 -23.72 0.83 -8.70
CA GLU A 136 -23.12 0.20 -9.88
C GLU A 136 -22.06 1.09 -10.55
N SER A 137 -22.29 2.40 -10.60
CA SER A 137 -21.27 3.36 -11.06
C SER A 137 -20.02 3.31 -10.17
N THR A 138 -20.21 3.26 -8.85
CA THR A 138 -19.10 3.20 -7.88
C THR A 138 -18.34 1.88 -7.98
N VAL A 139 -19.03 0.75 -8.08
CA VAL A 139 -18.43 -0.59 -8.23
C VAL A 139 -17.63 -0.69 -9.53
N ARG A 140 -18.13 -0.11 -10.62
CA ARG A 140 -17.39 -0.06 -11.89
C ARG A 140 -16.07 0.71 -11.75
N GLU A 141 -16.07 1.82 -11.01
CA GLU A 141 -14.83 2.55 -10.72
C GLU A 141 -13.87 1.77 -9.82
N LEU A 142 -14.38 1.08 -8.79
CA LEU A 142 -13.58 0.18 -7.95
C LEU A 142 -12.92 -0.92 -8.78
N HIS A 143 -13.65 -1.49 -9.73
CA HIS A 143 -13.13 -2.51 -10.65
C HIS A 143 -11.93 -2.00 -11.45
N HIS A 144 -12.02 -0.79 -12.03
CA HIS A 144 -10.88 -0.17 -12.71
C HIS A 144 -9.68 0.02 -11.78
N MET A 145 -9.90 0.40 -10.52
CA MET A 145 -8.81 0.53 -9.53
C MET A 145 -8.19 -0.81 -9.17
N PHE A 146 -8.98 -1.88 -9.04
CA PHE A 146 -8.46 -3.23 -8.80
C PHE A 146 -7.64 -3.76 -9.97
N LEU A 147 -8.05 -3.49 -11.22
CA LEU A 147 -7.25 -3.88 -12.39
C LEU A 147 -5.88 -3.19 -12.41
N ASP A 148 -5.83 -1.89 -12.08
CA ASP A 148 -4.57 -1.14 -11.92
C ASP A 148 -3.65 -1.76 -10.86
N LEU A 149 -4.23 -2.30 -9.77
CA LEU A 149 -3.48 -2.85 -8.62
C LEU A 149 -3.16 -4.34 -8.76
N ALA A 150 -3.93 -5.11 -9.53
CA ALA A 150 -3.68 -6.52 -9.81
C ALA A 150 -2.37 -6.72 -10.57
N VAL A 151 -2.10 -5.86 -11.56
CA VAL A 151 -0.81 -5.80 -12.28
C VAL A 151 0.36 -5.52 -11.32
N LEU A 152 0.11 -4.75 -10.25
CA LEU A 152 1.12 -4.41 -9.25
C LEU A 152 1.34 -5.50 -8.21
N ALA A 153 0.37 -6.38 -7.97
CA ALA A 153 0.51 -7.52 -7.06
C ALA A 153 1.38 -8.64 -7.64
N GLU A 154 1.29 -8.88 -8.95
CA GLU A 154 2.02 -9.96 -9.64
C GLU A 154 3.53 -9.73 -9.67
N ASN A 155 4.00 -8.47 -9.71
CA ASN A 155 5.42 -8.11 -9.69
C ASN A 155 6.07 -8.09 -8.29
N GLN A 156 5.30 -8.25 -7.20
CA GLN A 156 5.82 -8.06 -5.83
C GLN A 156 6.58 -9.26 -5.24
N GLY A 157 6.40 -10.47 -5.77
CA GLY A 157 7.02 -11.69 -5.20
C GLY A 157 8.55 -11.71 -5.30
N VAL A 158 9.12 -11.07 -6.33
CA VAL A 158 10.56 -11.11 -6.62
C VAL A 158 11.32 -9.94 -5.99
N LEU A 159 10.77 -8.73 -5.99
CA LEU A 159 11.45 -7.55 -5.42
C LEU A 159 11.50 -7.54 -3.88
N VAL A 160 10.41 -7.94 -3.21
CA VAL A 160 10.37 -7.94 -1.73
C VAL A 160 11.41 -8.92 -1.16
N ASN A 161 11.55 -10.09 -1.77
CA ASN A 161 12.52 -11.11 -1.36
C ASN A 161 13.98 -10.64 -1.54
N ASN A 162 14.25 -9.88 -2.61
CA ASN A 162 15.56 -9.27 -2.82
C ASN A 162 15.87 -8.14 -1.82
N ILE A 163 14.85 -7.45 -1.29
CA ILE A 163 15.01 -6.36 -0.33
C ILE A 163 15.31 -6.90 1.07
N GLU A 164 14.60 -7.92 1.55
CA GLU A 164 14.92 -8.56 2.83
C GLU A 164 16.37 -9.07 2.82
N ARG A 165 16.77 -9.69 1.70
CA ARG A 165 18.14 -10.16 1.47
C ARG A 165 19.17 -9.02 1.49
N ASN A 166 18.86 -7.87 0.90
CA ASN A 166 19.77 -6.72 0.81
C ASN A 166 19.78 -5.83 2.07
N VAL A 167 18.69 -5.79 2.85
CA VAL A 167 18.65 -5.19 4.20
C VAL A 167 19.52 -6.02 5.14
N ARG A 168 19.33 -7.34 5.14
CA ARG A 168 20.15 -8.28 5.91
C ARG A 168 21.63 -8.17 5.51
N GLY A 169 21.91 -8.07 4.21
CA GLY A 169 23.27 -7.85 3.73
C GLY A 169 23.88 -6.52 4.21
N ALA A 170 23.11 -5.42 4.20
CA ALA A 170 23.58 -4.12 4.69
C ALA A 170 23.85 -4.13 6.21
N GLU A 171 23.00 -4.77 7.00
CA GLU A 171 23.22 -5.02 8.43
C GLU A 171 24.53 -5.80 8.65
N GLU A 172 24.74 -6.87 7.88
CA GLU A 172 25.93 -7.69 7.93
C GLU A 172 27.21 -6.91 7.54
N TYR A 173 27.13 -6.01 6.55
CA TYR A 173 28.24 -5.12 6.18
C TYR A 173 28.58 -4.12 7.29
N VAL A 174 27.59 -3.55 7.95
CA VAL A 174 27.79 -2.61 9.07
C VAL A 174 28.42 -3.35 10.27
N GLU A 175 27.97 -4.57 10.54
CA GLU A 175 28.52 -5.40 11.60
C GLU A 175 29.98 -5.78 11.33
N LYS A 176 30.29 -6.23 10.10
CA LYS A 176 31.67 -6.49 9.67
C LYS A 176 32.55 -5.23 9.73
N ALA A 177 32.04 -4.07 9.32
CA ALA A 177 32.78 -2.81 9.42
C ALA A 177 33.07 -2.41 10.88
N LYS A 178 32.12 -2.65 11.80
CA LYS A 178 32.31 -2.44 13.24
C LYS A 178 33.38 -3.38 13.83
N GLU A 179 33.42 -4.64 13.42
CA GLU A 179 34.47 -5.57 13.83
C GLU A 179 35.85 -5.17 13.30
N GLN A 180 35.94 -4.84 12.00
CA GLN A 180 37.19 -4.42 11.36
C GLN A 180 37.73 -3.13 11.98
N THR A 181 36.89 -2.14 12.28
CA THR A 181 37.31 -0.90 12.96
C THR A 181 37.78 -1.18 14.38
N LYS A 182 37.12 -2.06 15.13
CA LYS A 182 37.56 -2.50 16.46
C LYS A 182 38.91 -3.20 16.42
N ALA A 183 39.12 -4.10 15.45
CA ALA A 183 40.40 -4.78 15.23
C ALA A 183 41.51 -3.79 14.81
N ALA A 184 41.22 -2.82 13.94
CA ALA A 184 42.19 -1.80 13.55
C ALA A 184 42.65 -0.96 14.75
N ILE A 185 41.75 -0.63 15.67
CA ILE A 185 42.08 0.11 16.90
C ILE A 185 42.98 -0.72 17.83
N SER A 186 42.73 -2.03 17.98
CA SER A 186 43.55 -2.90 18.83
C SER A 186 44.95 -3.11 18.23
N VAL A 187 45.05 -3.35 16.92
CA VAL A 187 46.33 -3.46 16.20
C VAL A 187 47.12 -2.16 16.29
N ARG A 188 46.47 -0.99 16.15
CA ARG A 188 47.13 0.32 16.31
C ARG A 188 47.72 0.50 17.70
N LYS A 189 47.03 0.07 18.77
CA LYS A 189 47.56 0.12 20.16
C LYS A 189 48.79 -0.77 20.33
N VAL A 190 48.77 -1.99 19.81
CA VAL A 190 49.90 -2.93 19.90
C VAL A 190 51.11 -2.43 19.10
N SER A 191 50.87 -1.94 17.88
CA SER A 191 51.91 -1.39 17.01
C SER A 191 52.63 -0.20 17.65
N ARG A 192 51.88 0.75 18.26
CA ARG A 192 52.49 1.88 18.99
C ARG A 192 53.37 1.44 20.15
N ARG A 193 52.96 0.42 20.92
CA ARG A 193 53.79 -0.13 22.00
C ARG A 193 55.09 -0.74 21.47
N LYS A 194 55.02 -1.51 20.38
CA LYS A 194 56.21 -2.08 19.72
C LYS A 194 57.15 -0.99 19.20
N MET A 195 56.62 0.08 18.59
CA MET A 195 57.42 1.21 18.13
C MET A 195 58.10 1.96 19.28
N MET A 196 57.41 2.18 20.41
CA MET A 196 58.04 2.78 21.59
C MET A 196 59.16 1.91 22.14
N CYS A 197 58.94 0.60 22.28
CA CYS A 197 60.00 -0.31 22.74
C CYS A 197 61.21 -0.33 21.80
N ALA A 198 60.99 -0.36 20.48
CA ALA A 198 62.07 -0.31 19.50
C ALA A 198 62.87 1.01 19.59
N GLY A 199 62.17 2.15 19.76
CA GLY A 199 62.81 3.45 19.95
C GLY A 199 63.65 3.54 21.22
N ILE A 200 63.16 2.98 22.34
CA ILE A 200 63.90 2.91 23.60
C ILE A 200 65.16 2.05 23.44
N CYS A 201 65.06 0.87 22.84
CA CYS A 201 66.22 0.01 22.59
C CYS A 201 67.28 0.71 21.74
N LEU A 202 66.87 1.41 20.68
CA LEU A 202 67.80 2.16 19.81
C LEU A 202 68.52 3.28 20.59
N ALA A 203 67.80 4.02 21.44
CA ALA A 203 68.37 5.08 22.26
C ALA A 203 69.41 4.54 23.27
N VAL A 204 69.15 3.38 23.88
CA VAL A 204 70.10 2.73 24.80
C VAL A 204 71.38 2.33 24.06
N VAL A 205 71.27 1.74 22.87
CA VAL A 205 72.44 1.34 22.07
C VAL A 205 73.29 2.57 21.70
N LEU A 206 72.66 3.66 21.28
CA LEU A 206 73.37 4.92 20.97
C LEU A 206 74.07 5.49 22.22
N ALA A 207 73.43 5.49 23.38
CA ALA A 207 74.05 5.95 24.61
C ALA A 207 75.30 5.14 24.98
N VAL A 208 75.24 3.81 24.85
CA VAL A 208 76.41 2.94 25.11
C VAL A 208 77.54 3.23 24.14
N LEU A 209 77.26 3.41 22.84
CA LEU A 209 78.28 3.76 21.84
C LEU A 209 78.94 5.11 22.15
N ILE A 210 78.16 6.12 22.54
CA ILE A 210 78.69 7.45 22.90
C ILE A 210 79.62 7.35 24.11
N ILE A 211 79.21 6.60 25.15
CA ILE A 211 80.04 6.41 26.36
C ILE A 211 81.33 5.66 26.01
N ALA A 212 81.27 4.61 25.20
CA ALA A 212 82.44 3.85 24.77
C ALA A 212 83.43 4.70 23.96
N LEU A 213 82.92 5.55 23.05
CA LEU A 213 83.75 6.49 22.30
C LEU A 213 84.38 7.56 23.21
N ALA A 214 83.64 8.10 24.18
CA ALA A 214 84.17 9.08 25.13
C ALA A 214 85.26 8.49 26.04
N ALA A 215 85.07 7.25 26.50
CA ALA A 215 86.05 6.54 27.32
C ALA A 215 87.29 6.09 26.55
N GLY A 216 87.17 5.83 25.23
CA GLY A 216 88.31 5.49 24.36
C GLY A 216 89.10 6.71 23.85
N LEU A 217 88.55 7.92 23.98
CA LEU A 217 89.21 9.17 23.61
C LEU A 217 89.87 9.90 24.81
N SER A 218 89.65 9.42 26.04
CA SER A 218 90.27 9.91 27.28
C SER A 218 91.44 9.02 27.68
#